data_AF-A0A3D6EJN2-F1
#
_entry.id   AF-A0A3D6EJN2-F1
#
_cell.length_a   1.000
_cell.length_b   1.000
_cell.length_c   1.000
_cell.angle_alpha   90.00
_cell.angle_beta   90.00
_cell.angle_gamma   90.00
#
_symmetry.space_group_name_H-M   'P 1'
#
loop_
_entity.id
_entity.type
_entity.pdbx_description
1 polymer ?
#
loop_
_entity_poly.entity_id
_entity_poly.type
_entity_poly.pdbx_seq_one_letter_code
_entity_poly.pdbx_strand_id
1 'polypeptide(L)'
;PKHVQQFQKEGYLRWDSLGEFSAFAASLEHVANAFKNAKAAVLAETLDQAIATFLDNDKSPARKVGQIDNRGSHLYLALYWAQALAAQTKDAELQARFAKVAQQLSANEAKINEELIAAQGRPVDMGGYYHPDKAKTGAAMRPSSTLNAIIDAM
;
A
#
# COMPACT_ATOMS: atom_id res chain seq x y z
N PRO A 1 -10.91 16.58 -5.73
CA PRO A 1 -10.75 17.31 -7.03
C PRO A 1 -9.33 17.81 -7.33
N LYS A 2 -8.72 18.66 -6.48
CA LYS A 2 -7.38 19.21 -6.75
C LYS A 2 -6.25 18.17 -6.78
N HIS A 3 -6.40 17.06 -6.07
CA HIS A 3 -5.45 15.94 -6.10
C HIS A 3 -5.50 15.24 -7.47
N VAL A 4 -6.72 15.00 -7.98
CA VAL A 4 -6.94 14.41 -9.31
C VAL A 4 -6.36 15.31 -10.42
N GLN A 5 -6.50 16.63 -10.30
CA GLN A 5 -5.90 17.58 -11.24
C GLN A 5 -4.36 17.52 -11.24
N GLN A 6 -3.71 17.34 -10.09
CA GLN A 6 -2.26 17.14 -10.03
C GLN A 6 -1.88 15.80 -10.67
N PHE A 7 -2.61 14.73 -10.35
CA PHE A 7 -2.36 13.42 -10.92
C PHE A 7 -2.48 13.42 -12.45
N GLN A 8 -3.49 14.09 -13.01
CA GLN A 8 -3.65 14.24 -14.46
C GLN A 8 -2.50 15.01 -15.12
N LYS A 9 -1.96 16.05 -14.46
CA LYS A 9 -0.91 16.91 -15.03
C LYS A 9 0.48 16.34 -14.88
N GLU A 10 0.77 15.74 -13.74
CA GLU A 10 2.13 15.43 -13.27
C GLU A 10 2.27 13.99 -12.78
N GLY A 11 1.22 13.17 -12.86
CA GLY A 11 1.28 11.77 -12.43
C GLY A 11 1.63 11.62 -10.95
N TYR A 12 1.24 12.59 -10.11
CA TYR A 12 1.52 12.61 -8.68
C TYR A 12 0.24 12.70 -7.86
N LEU A 13 0.04 11.76 -6.94
CA LEU A 13 -1.15 11.74 -6.09
C LEU A 13 -0.80 11.99 -4.62
N ARG A 14 -1.12 13.19 -4.12
CA ARG A 14 -0.89 13.61 -2.72
C ARG A 14 -2.03 13.29 -1.75
N TRP A 15 -2.88 12.33 -2.09
CA TRP A 15 -3.96 11.89 -1.20
C TRP A 15 -3.37 11.01 -0.10
N ASP A 16 -3.70 11.32 1.16
CA ASP A 16 -3.25 10.53 2.31
C ASP A 16 -4.28 9.45 2.63
N SER A 17 -3.85 8.18 2.55
CA SER A 17 -4.68 7.00 2.82
C SER A 17 -4.63 6.54 4.29
N LEU A 18 -4.00 7.29 5.20
CA LEU A 18 -3.92 6.91 6.62
C LEU A 18 -5.30 6.58 7.23
N GLY A 19 -6.33 7.37 6.90
CA GLY A 19 -7.70 7.11 7.37
C GLY A 19 -8.29 5.81 6.83
N GLU A 20 -7.91 5.40 5.61
CA GLU A 20 -8.30 4.10 5.04
C GLU A 20 -7.64 2.95 5.80
N PHE A 21 -6.37 3.11 6.18
CA PHE A 21 -5.61 2.10 6.92
C PHE A 21 -6.19 1.91 8.32
N SER A 22 -6.43 3.00 9.05
CA SER A 22 -7.05 2.95 10.39
C SER A 22 -8.47 2.38 10.36
N ALA A 23 -9.27 2.75 9.36
CA ALA A 23 -10.60 2.19 9.19
C ALA A 23 -10.56 0.69 8.90
N PHE A 24 -9.57 0.23 8.12
CA PHE A 24 -9.42 -1.19 7.80
C PHE A 24 -8.96 -2.02 9.02
N ALA A 25 -8.03 -1.51 9.83
CA ALA A 25 -7.65 -2.14 11.10
C ALA A 25 -8.86 -2.32 12.03
N ALA A 26 -9.63 -1.25 12.25
CA ALA A 26 -10.86 -1.31 13.05
C ALA A 26 -11.92 -2.27 12.45
N SER A 27 -12.01 -2.35 11.12
CA SER A 27 -12.90 -3.30 10.43
C SER A 27 -12.48 -4.75 10.68
N LEU A 28 -11.19 -5.06 10.61
CA LEU A 28 -10.65 -6.40 10.91
C LEU A 28 -10.86 -6.77 12.39
N GLU A 29 -10.65 -5.83 13.30
CA GLU A 29 -10.93 -6.02 14.73
C GLU A 29 -12.41 -6.32 14.98
N HIS A 30 -13.32 -5.60 14.32
CA HIS A 30 -14.75 -5.89 14.40
C HIS A 30 -15.06 -7.33 13.94
N VAL A 31 -14.48 -7.77 12.82
CA VAL A 31 -14.64 -9.15 12.31
C VAL A 31 -14.10 -10.17 13.32
N ALA A 32 -12.93 -9.91 13.90
CA ALA A 32 -12.34 -10.76 14.92
C ALA A 32 -13.27 -10.95 16.12
N ASN A 33 -13.85 -9.85 16.62
CA ASN A 33 -14.69 -9.85 17.81
C ASN A 33 -16.09 -10.44 17.56
N ALA A 34 -16.73 -10.06 16.45
CA ALA A 34 -18.09 -10.46 16.10
C ALA A 34 -18.16 -11.94 15.70
N PHE A 35 -17.16 -12.44 14.98
CA PHE A 35 -17.17 -13.81 14.44
C PHE A 35 -16.18 -14.74 15.14
N LYS A 36 -15.50 -14.29 16.20
CA LYS A 36 -14.45 -15.04 16.90
C LYS A 36 -13.35 -15.53 15.93
N ASN A 37 -12.97 -14.67 15.00
CA ASN A 37 -11.99 -14.98 13.97
C ASN A 37 -10.57 -14.62 14.45
N ALA A 38 -9.83 -15.63 14.90
CA ALA A 38 -8.45 -15.45 15.40
C ALA A 38 -7.49 -14.90 14.33
N LYS A 39 -7.63 -15.32 13.06
CA LYS A 39 -6.80 -14.80 11.96
C LYS A 39 -7.06 -13.32 11.70
N ALA A 40 -8.33 -12.89 11.78
CA ALA A 40 -8.67 -11.47 11.65
C ALA A 40 -8.07 -10.64 12.80
N ALA A 41 -7.98 -11.19 14.02
CA ALA A 41 -7.32 -10.52 15.14
C ALA A 41 -5.83 -10.30 14.86
N VAL A 42 -5.12 -11.32 14.34
CA VAL A 42 -3.71 -11.21 13.95
C VAL A 42 -3.52 -10.18 12.83
N LEU A 43 -4.40 -10.17 11.83
CA LEU A 43 -4.36 -9.20 10.73
C LEU A 43 -4.56 -7.77 11.24
N ALA A 44 -5.52 -7.54 12.14
CA ALA A 44 -5.77 -6.22 12.73
C ALA A 44 -4.56 -5.73 13.54
N GLU A 45 -4.06 -6.54 14.47
CA GLU A 45 -2.94 -6.17 15.35
C GLU A 45 -1.65 -5.89 14.56
N THR A 46 -1.36 -6.70 13.55
CA THR A 46 -0.19 -6.49 12.69
C THR A 46 -0.36 -5.29 11.76
N LEU A 47 -1.58 -4.95 11.37
CA LEU A 47 -1.86 -3.73 10.61
C LEU A 47 -1.67 -2.48 11.48
N ASP A 48 -2.09 -2.50 12.75
CA ASP A 48 -1.83 -1.41 13.68
C ASP A 48 -0.32 -1.20 13.90
N GLN A 49 0.46 -2.28 14.05
CA GLN A 49 1.93 -2.20 14.12
C GLN A 49 2.54 -1.60 12.84
N ALA A 50 2.00 -1.97 11.68
CA ALA A 50 2.43 -1.43 10.39
C ALA A 50 2.11 0.05 10.25
N ILE A 51 0.92 0.50 10.71
CA ILE A 51 0.52 1.92 10.72
C ILE A 51 1.45 2.72 11.65
N ALA A 52 1.78 2.20 12.84
CA ALA A 52 2.71 2.85 13.74
C ALA A 52 4.10 3.02 13.09
N THR A 53 4.64 1.94 12.53
CA THR A 53 5.95 1.97 11.84
C THR A 53 5.93 2.90 10.61
N PHE A 54 4.80 2.95 9.90
CA PHE A 54 4.58 3.86 8.78
C PHE A 54 4.66 5.34 9.18
N LEU A 55 4.06 5.68 10.32
CA LEU A 55 4.10 7.04 10.88
C LEU A 55 5.48 7.38 11.43
N ASP A 56 6.11 6.47 12.17
CA ASP A 56 7.45 6.66 12.75
C ASP A 56 8.52 6.90 11.68
N ASN A 57 8.38 6.26 10.51
CA ASN A 57 9.31 6.38 9.39
C ASN A 57 8.90 7.45 8.36
N ASP A 58 7.90 8.29 8.66
CA ASP A 58 7.38 9.37 7.81
C ASP A 58 7.11 8.93 6.35
N LYS A 59 6.41 7.80 6.18
CA LYS A 59 6.10 7.23 4.85
C LYS A 59 4.77 7.70 4.27
N SER A 60 4.21 8.79 4.81
CA SER A 60 3.06 9.47 4.24
C SER A 60 3.39 10.12 2.89
N PRO A 61 2.39 10.34 2.01
CA PRO A 61 2.62 11.03 0.75
C PRO A 61 3.20 12.42 0.99
N ALA A 62 4.37 12.66 0.40
CA ALA A 62 4.96 13.97 0.38
C ALA A 62 4.12 14.91 -0.50
N ARG A 63 4.54 16.17 -0.64
CA ARG A 63 3.82 17.18 -1.43
C ARG A 63 4.58 17.68 -2.65
N LYS A 64 5.57 16.91 -3.14
CA LYS A 64 6.46 17.32 -4.24
C LYS A 64 6.77 16.15 -5.18
N VAL A 65 6.65 16.39 -6.48
CA VAL A 65 7.06 15.45 -7.53
C VAL A 65 8.52 15.04 -7.36
N GLY A 66 8.81 13.76 -7.58
CA GLY A 66 10.11 13.14 -7.33
C GLY A 66 10.26 12.59 -5.91
N GLN A 67 9.26 12.77 -5.05
CA GLN A 67 9.17 12.18 -3.71
C GLN A 67 8.07 11.13 -3.65
N ILE A 68 7.96 10.45 -2.51
CA ILE A 68 6.91 9.47 -2.24
C ILE A 68 5.52 10.11 -2.41
N ASP A 69 4.65 9.48 -3.18
CA ASP A 69 3.23 9.83 -3.31
C ASP A 69 2.35 8.73 -2.71
N ASN A 70 1.02 8.81 -2.90
CA ASN A 70 0.05 7.83 -2.42
C ASN A 70 0.41 6.37 -2.78
N ARG A 71 0.91 6.11 -3.99
CA ARG A 71 1.24 4.73 -4.40
C ARG A 71 2.46 4.22 -3.63
N GLY A 72 3.42 5.09 -3.37
CA GLY A 72 4.57 4.77 -2.52
C GLY A 72 4.17 4.54 -1.07
N SER A 73 3.22 5.31 -0.53
CA SER A 73 2.75 5.09 0.85
C SER A 73 2.08 3.71 1.00
N HIS A 74 1.37 3.24 -0.03
CA HIS A 74 0.78 1.90 -0.08
C HIS A 74 1.84 0.78 -0.12
N LEU A 75 2.96 0.99 -0.84
CA LEU A 75 4.11 0.07 -0.79
C LEU A 75 4.63 -0.09 0.64
N TYR A 76 4.90 1.03 1.34
CA TYR A 76 5.48 0.96 2.68
C TYR A 76 4.52 0.34 3.70
N LEU A 77 3.22 0.62 3.60
CA LEU A 77 2.25 -0.08 4.44
C LEU A 77 2.28 -1.59 4.18
N ALA A 78 2.25 -2.02 2.91
CA ALA A 78 2.31 -3.43 2.55
C ALA A 78 3.60 -4.11 3.04
N LEU A 79 4.74 -3.41 2.93
CA LEU A 79 6.04 -3.88 3.42
C LEU A 79 6.01 -4.10 4.94
N TYR A 80 5.64 -3.08 5.72
CA TYR A 80 5.63 -3.16 7.17
C TYR A 80 4.59 -4.16 7.68
N TRP A 81 3.44 -4.27 7.00
CA TRP A 81 2.43 -5.24 7.38
C TRP A 81 2.86 -6.67 7.10
N ALA A 82 3.48 -6.94 5.95
CA ALA A 82 4.06 -8.24 5.65
C ALA A 82 5.16 -8.61 6.65
N GLN A 83 6.01 -7.66 7.04
CA GLN A 83 7.04 -7.87 8.06
C GLN A 83 6.44 -8.23 9.42
N ALA A 84 5.42 -7.49 9.87
CA ALA A 84 4.73 -7.77 11.13
C ALA A 84 4.04 -9.15 11.10
N LEU A 85 3.40 -9.52 9.99
CA LEU A 85 2.77 -10.83 9.79
C LEU A 85 3.78 -11.98 9.75
N ALA A 86 4.98 -11.75 9.22
CA ALA A 86 6.07 -12.72 9.22
C ALA A 86 6.77 -12.84 10.59
N ALA A 87 6.72 -11.80 11.42
CA ALA A 87 7.37 -11.78 12.73
C ALA A 87 6.48 -12.30 13.88
N GLN A 88 5.16 -12.18 13.76
CA GLN A 88 4.24 -12.64 14.80
C GLN A 88 4.27 -14.17 14.98
N THR A 89 3.92 -14.63 16.19
CA THR A 89 3.94 -16.05 16.60
C THR A 89 2.57 -16.58 17.02
N LYS A 90 1.50 -15.82 16.77
CA LYS A 90 0.12 -16.16 17.14
C LYS A 90 -0.56 -17.09 16.12
N ASP A 91 -0.16 -17.02 14.85
CA ASP A 91 -0.66 -17.87 13.77
C ASP A 91 0.49 -18.29 12.83
N ALA A 92 0.89 -19.55 12.89
CA ALA A 92 2.01 -20.08 12.12
C ALA A 92 1.73 -20.16 10.61
N GLU A 93 0.46 -20.26 10.20
CA GLU A 93 0.08 -20.32 8.78
C GLU A 93 0.23 -18.94 8.14
N LEU A 94 -0.27 -17.89 8.80
CA LEU A 94 -0.05 -16.50 8.38
C LEU A 94 1.43 -16.17 8.40
N GLN A 95 2.16 -16.60 9.44
CA GLN A 95 3.60 -16.39 9.52
C GLN A 95 4.33 -16.97 8.29
N ALA A 96 4.08 -18.25 7.99
CA ALA A 96 4.71 -18.93 6.86
C ALA A 96 4.30 -18.32 5.52
N ARG A 97 3.03 -17.94 5.35
CA ARG A 97 2.51 -17.32 4.13
C ARG A 97 3.19 -15.97 3.85
N PHE A 98 3.32 -15.13 4.88
CA PHE A 98 3.85 -13.78 4.72
C PHE A 98 5.38 -13.70 4.80
N ALA A 99 6.07 -14.72 5.30
CA ALA A 99 7.54 -14.75 5.34
C ALA A 99 8.18 -14.49 3.95
N LYS A 100 7.68 -15.18 2.91
CA LYS A 100 8.18 -14.99 1.55
C LYS A 100 7.84 -13.60 1.00
N VAL A 101 6.62 -13.11 1.26
CA VAL A 101 6.16 -11.79 0.81
C VAL A 101 7.01 -10.68 1.45
N ALA A 102 7.23 -10.75 2.77
CA ALA A 102 8.07 -9.81 3.50
C ALA A 102 9.50 -9.79 2.96
N GLN A 103 10.09 -10.97 2.73
CA GLN A 103 11.42 -11.08 2.14
C GLN A 103 11.49 -10.44 0.74
N GLN A 104 10.50 -10.73 -0.12
CA GLN A 104 10.48 -10.20 -1.48
C GLN A 104 10.29 -8.69 -1.52
N LEU A 105 9.39 -8.14 -0.70
CA LEU A 105 9.18 -6.70 -0.61
C LEU A 105 10.43 -6.00 -0.04
N SER A 106 11.03 -6.53 1.02
CA SER A 106 12.28 -5.97 1.58
C SER A 106 13.43 -6.00 0.59
N ALA A 107 13.63 -7.12 -0.11
CA ALA A 107 14.72 -7.24 -1.08
C ALA A 107 14.54 -6.34 -2.31
N ASN A 108 13.30 -5.93 -2.62
CA ASN A 108 12.98 -5.11 -3.78
C ASN A 108 12.52 -3.69 -3.43
N GLU A 109 12.62 -3.27 -2.16
CA GLU A 109 12.09 -1.98 -1.69
C GLU A 109 12.58 -0.80 -2.53
N ALA A 110 13.91 -0.68 -2.69
CA ALA A 110 14.52 0.40 -3.47
C ALA A 110 14.07 0.38 -4.93
N LYS A 111 14.04 -0.80 -5.55
CA LYS A 111 13.62 -0.99 -6.94
C LYS A 111 12.15 -0.60 -7.15
N ILE A 112 11.26 -1.04 -6.27
CA ILE A 112 9.84 -0.70 -6.35
C ILE A 112 9.67 0.81 -6.17
N ASN A 113 10.36 1.41 -5.20
CA ASN A 113 10.28 2.84 -4.95
C ASN A 113 10.77 3.65 -6.18
N GLU A 114 11.85 3.22 -6.84
CA GLU A 114 12.32 3.80 -8.10
C GLU A 114 11.28 3.68 -9.22
N GLU A 115 10.66 2.51 -9.40
CA GLU A 115 9.60 2.30 -10.38
C GLU A 115 8.39 3.23 -10.14
N LEU A 116 8.00 3.43 -8.87
CA LEU A 116 6.90 4.31 -8.48
C LEU A 116 7.23 5.80 -8.68
N ILE A 117 8.45 6.23 -8.35
CA ILE A 117 8.92 7.60 -8.57
C ILE A 117 9.04 7.90 -10.07
N ALA A 118 9.56 6.95 -10.86
CA ALA A 118 9.72 7.09 -12.31
C ALA A 118 8.38 7.25 -13.06
N ALA A 119 7.27 6.84 -12.45
CA ALA A 119 5.91 7.04 -13.00
C ALA A 119 5.37 8.47 -12.82
N GLN A 120 6.09 9.34 -12.10
CA GLN A 120 5.70 10.73 -11.85
C GLN A 120 6.29 11.68 -12.92
N GLY A 121 5.91 12.97 -12.84
CA GLY A 121 6.44 14.05 -13.67
C GLY A 121 5.90 14.09 -15.09
N ARG A 122 4.87 13.30 -15.41
CA ARG A 122 4.27 13.20 -16.74
C ARG A 122 2.75 13.24 -16.66
N PRO A 123 2.05 13.80 -17.67
CA PRO A 123 0.60 13.74 -17.72
C PRO A 123 0.07 12.31 -17.74
N VAL A 124 -1.06 12.09 -17.08
CA VAL A 124 -1.75 10.81 -17.01
C VAL A 124 -3.12 10.92 -17.66
N ASP A 125 -3.34 10.14 -18.72
CA ASP A 125 -4.67 9.97 -19.32
C ASP A 125 -5.43 8.84 -18.62
N MET A 126 -6.43 9.20 -17.81
CA MET A 126 -7.32 8.24 -17.15
C MET A 126 -8.52 7.85 -18.03
N GLY A 127 -8.66 8.37 -19.25
CA GLY A 127 -9.80 8.11 -20.14
C GLY A 127 -11.13 8.69 -19.66
N GLY A 128 -11.12 9.58 -18.66
CA GLY A 128 -12.29 10.22 -18.08
C GLY A 128 -11.98 10.88 -16.75
N TYR A 129 -12.99 11.50 -16.13
CA TYR A 129 -12.87 12.13 -14.80
C TYR A 129 -13.86 11.53 -13.79
N TYR A 130 -15.16 11.70 -14.01
CA TYR A 130 -16.20 11.09 -13.15
C TYR A 130 -16.39 9.59 -13.40
N HIS A 131 -16.14 9.17 -14.64
CA HIS A 131 -16.19 7.76 -15.06
C HIS A 131 -14.93 7.47 -15.89
N PRO A 132 -13.77 7.30 -15.25
CA PRO A 132 -12.51 7.04 -15.95
C PRO A 132 -12.47 5.62 -16.50
N ASP A 133 -11.62 5.41 -17.50
CA ASP A 133 -11.35 4.08 -18.04
C ASP A 133 -10.60 3.24 -16.99
N LYS A 134 -11.12 2.03 -16.72
CA LYS A 134 -10.60 1.14 -15.68
C LYS A 134 -9.20 0.63 -16.01
N ALA A 135 -8.92 0.32 -17.27
CA ALA A 135 -7.62 -0.20 -17.67
C ALA A 135 -6.54 0.87 -17.60
N LYS A 136 -6.82 2.08 -18.12
CA LYS A 136 -5.92 3.23 -18.03
C LYS A 136 -5.64 3.62 -16.59
N THR A 137 -6.68 3.72 -15.76
CA THR A 137 -6.53 4.09 -14.35
C THR A 137 -5.78 3.01 -13.58
N GLY A 138 -6.09 1.73 -13.82
CA GLY A 138 -5.37 0.61 -13.23
C GLY A 138 -3.87 0.63 -13.55
N ALA A 139 -3.51 0.83 -14.82
CA ALA A 139 -2.11 0.93 -15.23
C ALA A 139 -1.39 2.13 -14.60
N ALA A 140 -2.07 3.29 -14.50
CA ALA A 140 -1.49 4.49 -13.88
C ALA A 140 -1.31 4.37 -12.36
N MET A 141 -2.22 3.64 -11.69
CA MET A 141 -2.20 3.43 -10.24
C MET A 141 -1.29 2.29 -9.80
N ARG A 142 -1.01 1.33 -10.69
CA ARG A 142 -0.14 0.17 -10.43
C ARG A 142 1.06 0.10 -11.40
N PRO A 143 1.92 1.14 -11.47
CA PRO A 143 2.98 1.19 -12.48
C PRO A 143 4.18 0.29 -12.16
N SER A 144 4.36 -0.13 -10.90
CA SER A 144 5.47 -1.02 -10.53
C SER A 144 5.15 -2.48 -10.88
N SER A 145 5.78 -2.97 -11.94
CA SER A 145 5.70 -4.38 -12.33
C SER A 145 6.26 -5.31 -11.24
N THR A 146 7.30 -4.86 -10.52
CA THR A 146 7.91 -5.64 -9.44
C THR A 146 6.95 -5.81 -8.27
N LEU A 147 6.29 -4.73 -7.83
CA LEU A 147 5.28 -4.80 -6.77
C LEU A 147 4.09 -5.66 -7.19
N ASN A 148 3.57 -5.45 -8.40
CA ASN A 148 2.44 -6.22 -8.90
C ASN A 148 2.72 -7.72 -8.91
N ALA A 149 3.90 -8.13 -9.39
CA ALA A 149 4.28 -9.55 -9.43
C ALA A 149 4.36 -10.19 -8.04
N ILE A 150 4.76 -9.44 -7.00
CA ILE A 150 4.79 -9.94 -5.62
C ILE A 150 3.36 -10.10 -5.07
N ILE A 151 2.51 -9.08 -5.26
CA ILE A 151 1.13 -9.09 -4.76
C ILE A 151 0.27 -10.14 -5.48
N ASP A 152 0.42 -10.29 -6.80
CA ASP A 152 -0.38 -11.22 -7.60
C ASP A 152 0.00 -12.70 -7.34
N ALA A 153 1.16 -12.97 -6.71
CA ALA A 153 1.66 -14.31 -6.39
C ALA A 153 1.36 -14.79 -4.95
N MET A 154 0.62 -14.00 -4.17
CA MET A 154 0.27 -14.24 -2.75
C MET A 154 -0.96 -15.14 -2.57
#